data_AF-A0A949LF79-F1
#
_entry.id   AF-A0A949LF79-F1
#
_cell.length_a   1.000
_cell.length_b   1.000
_cell.length_c   1.000
_cell.angle_alpha   90.00
_cell.angle_beta   90.00
_cell.angle_gamma   90.00
#
_symmetry.space_group_name_H-M   'P 1'
#
loop_
_entity.id
_entity.type
_entity.pdbx_description
1 polymer ?
#
loop_
_entity_poly.entity_id
_entity_poly.type
_entity_poly.pdbx_seq_one_letter_code
_entity_poly.pdbx_strand_id
1 'polypeptide(L)'
;MSPDRKLLEILTRHGVPFVVVGGHAVNFHGSLRATEDTDVLWIRSPDAEAKLMAALREVDARFIGDEIDPATGVERTHPVA
;
A
#
# COMPACT_ATOMS: atom_id res chain seq x y z
N MET A 1 0.24 2.05 17.27
CA MET A 1 -0.22 0.77 16.69
C MET A 1 0.94 0.16 15.92
N SER A 2 1.04 -1.16 15.82
CA SER A 2 2.00 -1.81 14.89
C SER A 2 1.44 -1.80 13.47
N PRO A 3 2.29 -1.85 12.42
CA PRO A 3 1.79 -2.01 11.05
C PRO A 3 0.98 -3.30 10.89
N ASP A 4 0.16 -3.36 9.84
CA ASP A 4 -0.60 -4.56 9.50
C ASP A 4 0.36 -5.67 9.05
N ARG A 5 0.81 -6.44 10.04
CA ARG A 5 1.78 -7.50 9.85
C ARG A 5 1.30 -8.58 8.87
N LYS A 6 -0.01 -8.86 8.84
CA LYS A 6 -0.56 -9.89 7.96
C LYS A 6 -0.45 -9.45 6.50
N LEU A 7 -0.79 -8.20 6.21
CA LEU A 7 -0.60 -7.63 4.86
C LEU A 7 0.86 -7.71 4.43
N LEU A 8 1.80 -7.27 5.28
CA LEU A 8 3.24 -7.27 4.95
C LEU A 8 3.79 -8.67 4.69
N GLU A 9 3.35 -9.68 5.46
CA GLU A 9 3.74 -11.08 5.24
C GLU A 9 3.21 -11.63 3.90
N ILE A 10 1.99 -11.25 3.51
CA ILE A 10 1.40 -11.65 2.22
C ILE A 10 2.14 -10.98 1.06
N LEU A 11 2.38 -9.67 1.12
CA LEU A 11 3.16 -8.95 0.12
C LEU A 11 4.56 -9.57 -0.06
N THR A 12 5.21 -9.92 1.06
CA THR A 12 6.52 -10.57 1.05
C THR A 12 6.47 -11.95 0.39
N ARG A 13 5.46 -12.77 0.70
CA ARG A 13 5.30 -14.12 0.14
C ARG A 13 5.02 -14.11 -1.37
N HIS A 14 4.29 -13.12 -1.87
CA HIS A 14 4.07 -12.90 -3.30
C HIS A 14 5.30 -12.28 -4.01
N GLY A 15 6.36 -11.96 -3.27
CA GLY A 15 7.59 -11.40 -3.82
C GLY A 15 7.42 -9.96 -4.32
N VAL A 16 6.48 -9.21 -3.74
CA VAL A 16 6.31 -7.78 -4.05
C VAL A 16 7.49 -7.01 -3.46
N PRO A 17 8.30 -6.30 -4.27
CA PRO A 17 9.32 -5.43 -3.73
C PRO A 17 8.67 -4.15 -3.21
N PHE A 18 8.65 -3.98 -1.88
CA PHE A 18 8.07 -2.80 -1.24
C PHE A 18 8.95 -2.28 -0.08
N VAL A 19 8.69 -1.03 0.29
CA VAL A 19 9.21 -0.40 1.51
C VAL A 19 8.05 0.21 2.29
N VAL A 20 8.05 0.03 3.60
CA VAL A 20 7.08 0.70 4.49
C VAL A 20 7.43 2.18 4.56
N VAL A 21 6.45 3.05 4.36
CA VAL A 21 6.59 4.50 4.43
C VAL A 21 5.59 5.08 5.44
N GLY A 22 5.41 6.40 5.46
CA GLY A 22 4.39 7.03 6.29
C GLY A 22 4.63 6.93 7.79
N GLY A 23 3.53 6.87 8.56
CA GLY A 23 3.55 6.95 10.02
C GLY A 23 4.34 5.83 10.68
N HIS A 24 4.26 4.60 10.17
CA HIS A 24 5.02 3.47 10.72
C HIS A 24 6.53 3.60 10.49
N ALA A 25 6.96 4.11 9.33
CA ALA A 25 8.38 4.32 9.06
C ALA A 25 9.00 5.38 9.99
N VAL A 26 8.32 6.51 10.21
CA VAL A 26 8.84 7.56 11.11
C VAL A 26 8.83 7.12 12.58
N ASN A 27 7.84 6.33 12.99
CA ASN A 27 7.80 5.70 14.32
C ASN A 27 9.00 4.76 14.54
N PHE A 28 9.33 3.95 13.53
CA PHE A 28 10.50 3.07 13.60
C PHE A 28 11.82 3.86 13.80
N HIS A 29 11.91 5.07 13.25
CA HIS A 29 13.07 5.96 13.39
C HIS A 29 13.01 6.89 14.63
N GLY A 30 12.10 6.64 15.58
CA GLY A 30 12.10 7.31 16.89
C GLY A 30 11.21 8.55 16.99
N SER A 31 10.40 8.85 15.97
CA SER A 31 9.42 9.94 16.03
C SER A 31 8.04 9.40 16.44
N LEU A 32 7.52 9.82 17.58
CA LEU A 32 6.18 9.40 18.04
C LEU A 32 5.08 10.08 17.21
N ARG A 33 4.37 9.28 16.40
CA ARG A 33 3.25 9.72 15.57
C ARG A 33 2.12 8.69 15.61
N ALA A 34 0.90 9.16 15.86
CA ALA A 34 -0.29 8.33 15.66
C ALA A 34 -0.49 8.05 14.17
N THR A 35 -0.81 6.80 13.83
CA THR A 35 -1.10 6.33 12.47
C THR A 35 -2.06 5.17 12.59
N GLU A 36 -3.00 5.07 11.66
CA GLU A 36 -4.06 4.05 11.65
C GLU A 36 -3.91 3.08 10.48
N ASP A 37 -3.20 3.51 9.45
CA ASP A 37 -2.96 2.84 8.19
C ASP A 37 -1.50 2.40 8.01
N THR A 38 -1.31 1.45 7.09
CA THR A 38 0.01 0.97 6.68
C THR A 38 0.28 1.37 5.23
N ASP A 39 1.18 2.33 5.06
CA ASP A 39 1.62 2.80 3.75
C ASP A 39 2.82 1.99 3.25
N VAL A 40 2.76 1.58 1.98
CA VAL A 40 3.89 0.95 1.29
C VAL A 40 4.13 1.62 -0.06
N LEU A 41 5.41 1.80 -0.39
CA LEU A 41 5.84 2.15 -1.74
C LEU A 41 6.37 0.89 -2.42
N TRP A 42 6.03 0.67 -3.68
CA TRP A 42 6.54 -0.43 -4.50
C TRP A 42 7.16 0.09 -5.79
N ILE A 43 7.98 -0.74 -6.42
CA ILE A 43 8.55 -0.43 -7.74
C ILE A 43 7.47 -0.61 -8.81
N ARG A 44 7.23 0.42 -9.62
CA ARG A 44 6.34 0.33 -10.78
C ARG A 44 7.00 -0.46 -11.91
N SER A 45 6.53 -1.68 -12.12
CA SER A 45 6.86 -2.51 -13.28
C SER A 45 5.73 -3.50 -13.54
N PRO A 46 5.57 -4.02 -14.77
CA PRO A 46 4.53 -5.01 -15.06
C PRO A 46 4.61 -6.25 -14.16
N ASP A 47 5.82 -6.70 -13.83
CA ASP A 47 6.04 -7.86 -12.94
C ASP A 47 5.65 -7.54 -11.48
N ALA A 48 6.08 -6.40 -10.94
CA ALA A 48 5.75 -6.00 -9.57
C ALA A 48 4.25 -5.74 -9.40
N GLU A 49 3.60 -5.15 -10.42
CA GLU A 49 2.15 -4.91 -10.41
C GLU A 49 1.35 -6.20 -10.48
N ALA A 50 1.80 -7.20 -11.26
CA ALA A 50 1.16 -8.52 -11.29
C ALA A 50 1.23 -9.22 -9.93
N LYS A 51 2.39 -9.19 -9.28
CA LYS A 51 2.58 -9.75 -7.92
C LYS A 51 1.76 -9.00 -6.88
N LEU A 52 1.74 -7.67 -6.94
CA LEU A 52 0.94 -6.83 -6.06
C LEU A 52 -0.55 -7.16 -6.21
N MET A 53 -1.04 -7.28 -7.44
CA MET A 53 -2.44 -7.62 -7.71
C MET A 53 -2.80 -9.02 -7.19
N ALA A 54 -1.91 -10.00 -7.32
CA ALA A 54 -2.11 -11.33 -6.74
C ALA A 54 -2.20 -11.28 -5.20
N ALA A 55 -1.32 -10.52 -4.55
CA ALA A 55 -1.33 -10.34 -3.11
C ALA A 55 -2.60 -9.62 -2.61
N LEU A 56 -3.01 -8.55 -3.30
CA LEU A 56 -4.22 -7.78 -2.98
C LEU A 56 -5.49 -8.62 -3.12
N ARG A 57 -5.57 -9.49 -4.12
CA ARG A 57 -6.68 -10.44 -4.25
C ARG A 57 -6.72 -11.44 -3.10
N GLU A 58 -5.58 -11.87 -2.59
CA GLU A 58 -5.52 -12.83 -1.47
C GLU A 58 -6.05 -12.23 -0.16
N VAL A 59 -5.75 -10.96 0.11
CA VAL A 59 -6.31 -10.23 1.27
C VAL A 59 -7.74 -9.74 1.06
N ASP A 60 -8.36 -10.13 -0.05
CA ASP A 60 -9.68 -9.68 -0.47
C ASP A 60 -9.80 -8.15 -0.54
N ALA A 61 -8.74 -7.47 -0.97
CA ALA A 61 -8.71 -6.01 -1.04
C ALA A 61 -9.82 -5.49 -1.96
N ARG A 62 -10.31 -4.30 -1.61
CA ARG A 62 -11.27 -3.52 -2.40
C ARG A 62 -10.72 -2.12 -2.57
N PHE A 63 -11.01 -1.52 -3.72
CA PHE A 63 -10.77 -0.10 -3.89
C PHE A 63 -11.68 0.68 -2.94
N ILE A 64 -11.16 1.77 -2.38
CA ILE A 64 -11.89 2.61 -1.42
C ILE A 64 -12.85 3.54 -2.18
N GLY A 65 -12.56 3.86 -3.45
CA GLY A 65 -13.46 4.48 -4.41
C GLY A 65 -13.55 3.72 -5.74
N ASP A 66 -14.43 4.18 -6.62
CA ASP A 66 -14.71 3.61 -7.94
C ASP A 66 -14.52 4.60 -9.11
N GLU A 67 -14.16 5.86 -8.82
CA GLU A 67 -13.85 6.85 -9.84
C GLU A 67 -12.41 6.71 -10.34
N ILE A 68 -12.26 6.38 -11.63
CA ILE A 68 -10.98 6.40 -12.34
C ILE A 68 -10.84 7.69 -13.13
N ASP A 69 -9.73 8.39 -12.98
CA ASP A 69 -9.37 9.52 -13.82
C ASP A 69 -9.13 9.02 -15.27
N PRO A 70 -9.94 9.46 -16.25
CA PRO A 70 -9.84 9.00 -17.62
C PRO A 70 -8.55 9.43 -18.33
N ALA A 71 -7.83 10.43 -17.82
CA ALA A 71 -6.58 10.89 -18.40
C ALA A 71 -5.37 10.05 -17.97
N THR A 72 -5.40 9.50 -16.76
CA THR A 72 -4.25 8.80 -16.15
C THR A 72 -4.49 7.31 -15.94
N GLY A 73 -5.75 6.87 -15.91
CA GLY A 73 -6.13 5.50 -15.59
C GLY A 73 -5.92 5.13 -14.11
N VAL A 74 -5.75 6.12 -13.23
CA VAL A 74 -5.56 5.96 -11.79
C VAL A 74 -6.83 6.41 -11.05
N GLU A 75 -7.08 5.87 -9.86
CA GLU A 75 -8.16 6.33 -8.97
C GLU A 75 -8.07 7.85 -8.78
N ARG A 76 -9.22 8.53 -8.88
CA ARG A 76 -9.31 9.98 -8.79
C ARG A 76 -8.81 10.43 -7.41
N THR A 77 -7.74 11.19 -7.38
CA THR A 77 -7.18 11.69 -6.11
C THR A 77 -8.14 12.71 -5.51
N HIS A 78 -8.79 12.36 -4.40
CA HIS A 78 -9.47 13.33 -3.56
C HIS A 78 -8.41 14.13 -2.79
N PRO A 79 -8.46 15.48 -2.80
CA PRO A 79 -7.56 16.26 -1.97
C PRO A 79 -7.80 15.88 -0.50
N VAL A 80 -6.74 15.47 0.17
CA VAL A 80 -6.75 15.26 1.61
C VAL A 80 -6.77 16.66 2.25
N ALA A 81 -7.85 16.99 2.94
CA ALA A 81 -8.00 18.24 3.70
C ALA A 81 -7.13 18.23 4.97
#